data_AF-A0A3M1A4H9-F1
#
_entry.id   AF-A0A3M1A4H9-F1
#
_cell.length_a   1.000
_cell.length_b   1.000
_cell.length_c   1.000
_cell.angle_alpha   90.00
_cell.angle_beta   90.00
_cell.angle_gamma   90.00
#
_symmetry.space_group_name_H-M   'P 1'
#
loop_
_entity.id
_entity.type
_entity.pdbx_description
1 polymer ?
#
loop_
_entity_poly.entity_id
_entity_poly.type
_entity_poly.pdbx_seq_one_letter_code
_entity_poly.pdbx_strand_id
1 'polypeptide(L)'
;DFYGGDLNYLESKLLVVAERKMLTRDITLRAVFEGGALNSFGGSTTKVTERFFLSSDQLRGFEVGGVGPRDLNVVNQDALGGNYYAVARFEVEFPLPLPDEYGISGGAFLDFGSLWGLDNTNGGPTGTDPVDDDFHLRSSIGLSVFWDTPLGPLRFNFSKPLIKEPYDRERNFDLTVSTRF
;
A
#
# COMPACT_ATOMS: atom_id res chain seq x y z
N ASP A 1 27.48 14.41 26.50
CA ASP A 1 26.06 14.02 26.64
C ASP A 1 25.39 13.99 25.28
N PHE A 2 25.19 12.76 24.75
CA PHE A 2 24.39 12.54 23.56
C PHE A 2 22.91 12.63 23.96
N TYR A 3 22.30 13.79 23.77
CA TYR A 3 20.85 13.95 23.88
C TYR A 3 20.21 13.20 22.70
N GLY A 4 19.85 11.93 22.96
CA GLY A 4 18.98 11.16 22.07
C GLY A 4 17.64 11.87 21.97
N GLY A 5 17.22 12.17 20.74
CA GLY A 5 15.98 12.89 20.50
C GLY A 5 14.79 12.11 21.05
N ASP A 6 13.99 12.75 21.89
CA ASP A 6 12.72 12.21 22.36
C ASP A 6 11.79 12.03 21.15
N LEU A 7 11.64 10.78 20.70
CA LEU A 7 10.60 10.40 19.74
C LEU A 7 9.30 10.21 20.54
N ASN A 8 8.46 11.23 20.53
CA ASN A 8 7.19 11.26 21.26
C ASN A 8 6.02 10.96 20.30
N TYR A 9 5.91 9.71 19.85
CA TYR A 9 4.77 9.25 19.06
C TYR A 9 4.32 7.84 19.43
N LEU A 10 3.06 7.53 19.14
CA LEU A 10 2.46 6.22 19.27
C LEU A 10 2.06 5.72 17.88
N GLU A 11 2.64 4.60 17.47
CA GLU A 11 2.28 3.89 16.25
C GLU A 11 1.36 2.71 16.59
N SER A 12 0.25 2.57 15.86
CA SER A 12 -0.70 1.47 16.00
C SER A 12 -1.02 0.90 14.62
N LYS A 13 -1.03 -0.43 14.49
CA LYS A 13 -1.36 -1.15 13.26
C LYS A 13 -2.38 -2.24 13.52
N LEU A 14 -3.33 -2.40 12.62
CA LEU A 14 -4.32 -3.46 12.61
C LEU A 14 -4.26 -4.20 11.27
N LEU A 15 -4.25 -5.53 11.34
CA LEU A 15 -4.36 -6.41 10.17
C LEU A 15 -5.42 -7.48 10.44
N VAL A 16 -6.38 -7.59 9.54
CA VAL A 16 -7.41 -8.63 9.55
C VAL A 16 -7.35 -9.36 8.21
N VAL A 17 -7.18 -10.68 8.27
CA VAL A 17 -7.13 -11.55 7.09
C VAL A 17 -8.24 -12.59 7.20
N ALA A 18 -9.08 -12.67 6.17
CA ALA A 18 -10.07 -13.70 6.01
C ALA A 18 -9.77 -14.48 4.72
N GLU A 19 -9.60 -15.79 4.83
CA GLU A 19 -9.37 -16.68 3.70
C GLU A 19 -10.44 -17.78 3.68
N ARG A 20 -10.94 -18.10 2.49
CA ARG A 20 -11.88 -19.20 2.28
C ARG A 20 -11.51 -20.00 1.04
N LYS A 21 -11.25 -21.29 1.24
CA LYS A 21 -11.03 -22.26 0.17
C LYS A 21 -12.35 -22.92 -0.24
N MET A 22 -12.65 -22.93 -1.53
CA MET A 22 -13.79 -23.60 -2.11
C MET A 22 -13.36 -24.95 -2.69
N LEU A 23 -13.51 -26.00 -1.88
CA LEU A 23 -13.07 -27.38 -2.18
C LEU A 23 -13.61 -27.96 -3.50
N THR A 24 -14.73 -27.45 -4.01
CA THR A 24 -15.35 -27.97 -5.24
C THR A 24 -14.70 -27.43 -6.52
N ARG A 25 -13.86 -26.38 -6.45
CA ARG A 25 -13.29 -25.70 -7.62
C ARG A 25 -11.82 -25.30 -7.48
N ASP A 26 -11.16 -25.67 -6.37
CA ASP A 26 -9.80 -25.23 -6.02
C ASP A 26 -9.62 -23.70 -6.10
N ILE A 27 -10.69 -22.97 -5.80
CA ILE A 27 -10.68 -21.51 -5.75
C ILE A 27 -10.40 -21.07 -4.31
N THR A 28 -9.49 -20.12 -4.14
CA THR A 28 -9.23 -19.47 -2.85
C THR A 28 -9.68 -18.02 -2.91
N LEU A 29 -10.54 -17.63 -1.99
CA LEU A 29 -10.94 -16.23 -1.79
C LEU A 29 -10.20 -15.67 -0.60
N ARG A 30 -9.68 -14.45 -0.74
CA ARG A 30 -8.98 -13.73 0.33
C ARG A 30 -9.49 -12.30 0.42
N ALA A 31 -9.80 -11.88 1.63
CA ALA A 31 -10.07 -10.49 1.97
C ALA A 31 -9.08 -10.05 3.05
N VAL A 32 -8.41 -8.93 2.86
CA VAL A 32 -7.46 -8.35 3.80
C VAL A 32 -7.85 -6.92 4.09
N PHE A 33 -7.98 -6.58 5.37
CA PHE A 33 -8.15 -5.23 5.83
C PHE A 33 -6.95 -4.84 6.68
N GLU A 34 -6.36 -3.70 6.38
CA GLU A 34 -5.19 -3.19 7.07
C GLU A 34 -5.40 -1.71 7.38
N GLY A 35 -4.93 -1.26 8.54
CA GLY A 35 -4.93 0.15 8.87
C GLY A 35 -3.85 0.49 9.87
N GLY A 36 -3.39 1.73 9.83
CA GLY A 36 -2.42 2.24 10.76
C GLY A 36 -2.71 3.67 11.16
N ALA A 37 -2.29 4.00 12.37
CA ALA A 37 -2.42 5.32 12.96
C ALA A 37 -1.12 5.68 13.69
N LEU A 38 -0.59 6.86 13.38
CA LEU A 38 0.59 7.45 13.98
C LEU A 38 0.15 8.74 14.67
N ASN A 39 0.24 8.77 16.00
CA ASN A 39 -0.16 9.92 16.80
C ASN A 39 1.05 10.48 17.54
N SER A 40 1.44 11.72 17.24
CA SER A 40 2.44 12.46 17.99
C SER A 40 1.86 13.03 19.29
N PHE A 41 2.70 13.20 20.32
CA PHE A 41 2.30 13.77 21.61
C PHE A 41 3.40 14.64 22.22
N GLY A 42 3.04 15.44 23.23
CA GLY A 42 3.98 16.35 23.88
C GLY A 42 4.43 17.52 23.01
N GLY A 43 3.62 17.94 22.03
CA GLY A 43 3.92 19.04 21.11
C GLY A 43 4.94 18.69 20.02
N SER A 44 5.27 17.41 19.84
CA SER A 44 6.10 16.93 18.74
C SER A 44 5.31 16.89 17.43
N THR A 45 6.03 16.83 16.31
CA THR A 45 5.47 16.63 14.97
C THR A 45 6.17 15.43 14.33
N THR A 46 5.39 14.55 13.72
CA THR A 46 5.91 13.41 12.94
C THR A 46 6.81 13.87 11.81
N LYS A 47 7.92 13.15 11.61
CA LYS A 47 8.83 13.34 10.48
C LYS A 47 8.43 12.44 9.33
N VAL A 48 8.78 12.82 8.10
CA VAL A 48 8.52 12.00 6.90
C VAL A 48 9.08 10.57 7.05
N THR A 49 10.23 10.40 7.70
CA THR A 49 10.85 9.09 7.97
C THR A 49 10.08 8.20 8.95
N GLU A 50 9.15 8.77 9.71
CA GLU A 50 8.33 8.06 10.72
C GLU A 50 6.93 7.73 10.17
N ARG A 51 6.46 8.49 9.17
CA ARG A 51 5.13 8.37 8.58
C ARG A 51 4.98 7.11 7.75
N PHE A 52 3.73 6.71 7.54
CA PHE A 52 3.42 5.59 6.67
C PHE A 52 3.58 5.96 5.20
N PHE A 53 3.99 4.97 4.43
CA PHE A 53 3.93 4.93 2.99
C PHE A 53 3.30 3.61 2.59
N LEU A 54 2.34 3.64 1.66
CA LEU A 54 1.75 2.42 1.15
C LEU A 54 2.74 1.70 0.24
N SER A 55 2.98 0.43 0.52
CA SER A 55 3.75 -0.46 -0.33
C SER A 55 2.95 -0.88 -1.57
N SER A 56 3.64 -1.36 -2.60
CA SER A 56 2.99 -1.92 -3.80
C SER A 56 2.15 -3.16 -3.49
N ASP A 57 2.42 -3.88 -2.39
CA ASP A 57 1.61 -5.01 -1.93
C ASP A 57 0.34 -4.57 -1.19
N GLN A 58 0.39 -3.44 -0.47
CA GLN A 58 -0.77 -2.88 0.22
C GLN A 58 -1.76 -2.27 -0.76
N LEU A 59 -1.28 -1.54 -1.77
CA LEU A 59 -2.13 -0.93 -2.79
C LEU A 59 -1.49 -1.11 -4.17
N ARG A 60 -1.83 -2.22 -4.83
CA ARG A 60 -1.30 -2.54 -6.16
C ARG A 60 -1.75 -1.50 -7.18
N GLY A 61 -0.99 -1.33 -8.26
CA GLY A 61 -1.28 -0.30 -9.26
C GLY A 61 -0.63 1.05 -9.01
N PHE A 62 0.00 1.25 -7.84
CA PHE A 62 0.66 2.49 -7.47
C PHE A 62 2.11 2.24 -7.05
N GLU A 63 2.97 3.23 -7.26
CA GLU A 63 4.34 3.19 -6.74
C GLU A 63 4.36 3.35 -5.21
N VAL A 64 5.45 2.89 -4.57
CA VAL A 64 5.71 3.23 -3.17
C VAL A 64 5.89 4.75 -3.06
N GLY A 65 5.09 5.40 -2.21
CA GLY A 65 5.01 6.86 -2.16
C GLY A 65 4.34 7.51 -3.38
N GLY A 66 3.65 6.71 -4.19
CA GLY A 66 2.83 7.17 -5.31
C GLY A 66 1.45 7.70 -4.89
N VAL A 67 1.04 7.51 -3.64
CA VAL A 67 -0.27 7.92 -3.09
C VAL A 67 -0.07 8.63 -1.75
N GLY A 68 -0.94 9.60 -1.45
CA GLY A 68 -1.03 10.29 -0.16
C GLY A 68 -0.63 11.76 -0.22
N PRO A 69 -0.49 12.42 0.95
CA PRO A 69 -0.09 13.81 1.04
C PRO A 69 1.23 14.07 0.32
N ARG A 70 1.27 15.15 -0.46
CA ARG A 70 2.39 15.50 -1.32
C ARG A 70 2.51 17.00 -1.44
N ASP A 71 3.74 17.49 -1.39
CA ASP A 71 4.01 18.91 -1.62
C ASP A 71 3.98 19.23 -3.11
N LEU A 72 2.87 19.74 -3.63
CA LEU A 72 2.73 20.06 -5.05
C LEU A 72 3.36 21.40 -5.45
N ASN A 73 3.83 22.19 -4.47
CA ASN A 73 4.36 23.55 -4.69
C ASN A 73 5.89 23.55 -4.93
N VAL A 74 6.54 22.39 -4.84
CA VAL A 74 7.96 22.20 -5.15
C VAL A 74 8.16 21.38 -6.43
N VAL A 75 9.30 21.58 -7.10
CA VAL A 75 9.59 21.02 -8.44
C VAL A 75 9.54 19.49 -8.47
N ASN A 76 10.05 18.85 -7.42
CA ASN A 76 10.11 17.40 -7.26
C ASN A 76 8.78 16.76 -6.83
N GLN A 77 7.82 17.59 -6.40
CA GLN A 77 6.54 17.19 -5.87
C GLN A 77 6.65 16.07 -4.83
N ASP A 78 7.32 16.30 -3.71
CA ASP A 78 7.71 15.21 -2.80
C ASP A 78 6.53 14.57 -2.08
N ALA A 79 6.50 13.24 -2.04
CA ALA A 79 5.58 12.50 -1.20
C ALA A 79 5.97 12.67 0.27
N LEU A 80 5.00 13.02 1.11
CA LEU A 80 5.23 13.37 2.52
C LEU A 80 4.86 12.25 3.49
N GLY A 81 4.28 11.16 2.98
CA GLY A 81 3.69 10.09 3.77
C GLY A 81 2.39 10.54 4.43
N GLY A 82 1.81 9.69 5.27
CA GLY A 82 0.63 10.02 6.07
C GLY A 82 0.71 9.41 7.46
N ASN A 83 0.05 10.05 8.41
CA ASN A 83 -0.10 9.55 9.77
C ASN A 83 -1.13 8.43 9.87
N TYR A 84 -2.06 8.38 8.93
CA TYR A 84 -3.12 7.38 8.91
C TYR A 84 -3.19 6.70 7.56
N TYR A 85 -3.43 5.40 7.58
CA TYR A 85 -3.79 4.67 6.38
C TYR A 85 -4.85 3.62 6.66
N ALA A 86 -5.60 3.29 5.61
CA ALA A 86 -6.56 2.21 5.60
C ALA A 86 -6.57 1.59 4.21
N VAL A 87 -6.56 0.27 4.16
CA VAL A 87 -6.46 -0.54 2.94
C VAL A 87 -7.41 -1.72 3.05
N ALA A 88 -8.14 -2.00 1.97
CA ALA A 88 -8.96 -3.19 1.81
C ALA A 88 -8.58 -3.87 0.49
N ARG A 89 -8.20 -5.14 0.55
CA ARG A 89 -7.78 -5.95 -0.61
C ARG A 89 -8.66 -7.16 -0.73
N PHE A 90 -9.23 -7.36 -1.91
CA PHE A 90 -10.03 -8.54 -2.23
C PHE A 90 -9.35 -9.29 -3.37
N GLU A 91 -9.21 -10.59 -3.20
CA GLU A 91 -8.50 -11.43 -4.14
C GLU A 91 -9.16 -12.79 -4.30
N VAL A 92 -9.17 -13.25 -5.54
CA VAL A 92 -9.50 -14.62 -5.90
C VAL A 92 -8.29 -15.24 -6.58
N GLU A 93 -7.92 -16.42 -6.12
CA GLU A 93 -6.94 -17.30 -6.74
C GLU A 93 -7.66 -18.52 -7.29
N PHE A 94 -7.28 -18.96 -8.49
CA PHE A 94 -7.92 -20.05 -9.22
C PHE A 94 -6.90 -20.86 -10.03
N PRO A 95 -7.16 -22.16 -10.26
CA PRO A 95 -6.30 -22.97 -11.11
C PRO A 95 -6.38 -22.50 -12.56
N LEU A 96 -5.28 -22.63 -13.29
CA LEU A 96 -5.22 -22.44 -14.73
C LEU A 96 -5.35 -23.80 -15.44
N PRO A 97 -5.75 -23.84 -16.74
CA PRO A 97 -5.80 -25.08 -17.51
C PRO A 97 -4.39 -25.52 -17.94
N LEU A 98 -3.51 -25.68 -16.96
CA LEU A 98 -2.12 -26.09 -17.09
C LEU A 98 -1.87 -27.29 -16.15
N PRO A 99 -0.92 -28.17 -16.46
CA PRO A 99 -0.49 -29.22 -15.53
C PRO A 99 -0.05 -28.64 -14.17
N ASP A 100 -0.56 -29.21 -13.07
CA ASP A 100 -0.25 -28.77 -11.70
C ASP A 100 1.27 -28.82 -11.39
N GLU A 101 2.01 -29.70 -12.08
CA GLU A 101 3.47 -29.82 -11.99
C GLU A 101 4.23 -28.53 -12.36
N TYR A 102 3.60 -27.60 -13.07
CA TYR A 102 4.20 -26.30 -13.36
C TYR A 102 4.10 -25.31 -12.19
N GLY A 103 3.24 -25.57 -11.21
CA GLY A 103 3.07 -24.71 -10.03
C GLY A 103 2.58 -23.31 -10.39
N ILE A 104 1.78 -23.17 -11.46
CA ILE A 104 1.27 -21.88 -11.93
C ILE A 104 -0.23 -21.79 -11.64
N SER A 105 -0.64 -20.79 -10.85
CA SER A 105 -2.04 -20.43 -10.64
C SER A 105 -2.32 -18.99 -11.08
N GLY A 106 -3.60 -18.71 -11.33
CA GLY A 106 -4.07 -17.39 -11.72
C GLY A 106 -4.73 -16.69 -10.55
N GLY A 107 -4.79 -15.36 -10.60
CA GLY A 107 -5.58 -14.58 -9.68
C GLY A 107 -6.17 -13.33 -10.30
N ALA A 108 -7.18 -12.80 -9.62
CA ALA A 108 -7.73 -11.48 -9.90
C ALA A 108 -7.94 -10.76 -8.56
N PHE A 109 -7.75 -9.45 -8.57
CA PHE A 109 -7.85 -8.66 -7.35
C PHE A 109 -8.50 -7.30 -7.58
N LEU A 110 -9.01 -6.75 -6.48
CA LEU A 110 -9.57 -5.43 -6.37
C LEU A 110 -9.11 -4.83 -5.04
N ASP A 111 -8.37 -3.73 -5.10
CA ASP A 111 -7.80 -3.06 -3.95
C ASP A 111 -8.40 -1.66 -3.80
N PHE A 112 -8.56 -1.26 -2.54
CA PHE A 112 -8.95 0.08 -2.12
C PHE A 112 -7.99 0.54 -1.03
N GLY A 113 -7.64 1.82 -1.01
CA GLY A 113 -6.84 2.34 0.07
C GLY A 113 -6.77 3.86 0.10
N SER A 114 -6.36 4.38 1.24
CA SER A 114 -6.03 5.79 1.41
C SER A 114 -4.87 5.92 2.40
N LEU A 115 -4.10 6.99 2.22
CA LEU A 115 -3.02 7.43 3.09
C LEU A 115 -3.23 8.93 3.26
N TRP A 116 -3.34 9.41 4.50
CA TRP A 116 -3.77 10.77 4.79
C TRP A 116 -3.28 11.25 6.16
N GLY A 117 -3.53 12.53 6.44
CA GLY A 117 -3.30 13.20 7.71
C GLY A 117 -1.84 13.52 7.98
N LEU A 118 -1.58 14.77 8.33
CA LEU A 118 -0.30 15.28 8.79
C LEU A 118 -0.53 16.11 10.07
N ASP A 119 0.47 16.17 10.96
CA ASP A 119 0.39 17.06 12.13
C ASP A 119 0.58 18.54 11.74
N ASN A 120 1.20 18.78 10.58
CA ASN A 120 1.46 20.09 9.99
C ASN A 120 1.40 19.97 8.46
N THR A 121 0.62 20.85 7.84
CA THR A 121 0.39 20.88 6.39
C THR A 121 1.15 22.00 5.69
N ASN A 122 2.11 22.64 6.38
CA ASN A 122 2.96 23.65 5.76
C ASN A 122 4.02 22.99 4.85
N GLY A 123 3.98 23.32 3.56
CA GLY A 123 4.94 22.90 2.54
C GLY A 123 5.35 24.07 1.63
N GLY A 124 5.71 23.74 0.39
CA GLY A 124 6.24 24.65 -0.59
C GLY A 124 7.67 25.13 -0.29
N PRO A 125 8.26 25.93 -1.20
CA PRO A 125 9.65 26.38 -1.09
C PRO A 125 9.95 27.18 0.18
N THR A 126 8.92 27.77 0.78
CA THR A 126 9.00 28.62 1.98
C THR A 126 8.50 27.93 3.25
N GLY A 127 7.91 26.73 3.14
CA GLY A 127 7.30 26.04 4.28
C GLY A 127 6.05 26.77 4.79
N THR A 128 5.27 27.41 3.92
CA THR A 128 4.03 28.12 4.28
C THR A 128 2.85 27.82 3.36
N ASP A 129 3.08 27.11 2.26
CA ASP A 129 2.04 26.75 1.30
C ASP A 129 1.27 25.52 1.81
N PRO A 130 -0.07 25.51 1.79
CA PRO A 130 -0.83 24.38 2.32
C PRO A 130 -0.66 23.13 1.45
N VAL A 131 -0.44 22.00 2.12
CA VAL A 131 -0.45 20.65 1.58
C VAL A 131 -1.83 20.04 1.82
N ASP A 132 -2.38 19.41 0.80
CA ASP A 132 -3.57 18.57 0.93
C ASP A 132 -3.21 17.25 1.64
N ASP A 133 -3.76 17.06 2.83
CA ASP A 133 -3.64 15.84 3.62
C ASP A 133 -4.98 15.15 3.91
N ASP A 134 -6.03 15.48 3.14
CA ASP A 134 -7.36 14.92 3.32
C ASP A 134 -7.44 13.43 2.93
N PHE A 135 -8.47 12.78 3.43
CA PHE A 135 -8.80 11.42 3.03
C PHE A 135 -9.28 11.39 1.59
N HIS A 136 -8.49 10.75 0.73
CA HIS A 136 -8.81 10.55 -0.68
C HIS A 136 -8.69 9.06 -1.00
N LEU A 137 -9.80 8.45 -1.40
CA LEU A 137 -9.87 7.01 -1.68
C LEU A 137 -9.22 6.70 -3.03
N ARG A 138 -8.27 5.77 -3.04
CA ARG A 138 -7.69 5.18 -4.25
C ARG A 138 -8.19 3.77 -4.43
N SER A 139 -8.23 3.30 -5.67
CA SER A 139 -8.54 1.91 -5.95
C SER A 139 -7.88 1.41 -7.23
N SER A 140 -7.67 0.10 -7.31
CA SER A 140 -7.11 -0.56 -8.48
C SER A 140 -7.72 -1.94 -8.66
N ILE A 141 -7.70 -2.42 -9.90
CA ILE A 141 -8.11 -3.78 -10.27
C ILE A 141 -7.00 -4.42 -11.08
N GLY A 142 -6.85 -5.73 -10.98
CA GLY A 142 -5.83 -6.40 -11.77
C GLY A 142 -5.91 -7.92 -11.76
N LEU A 143 -4.94 -8.49 -12.45
CA LEU A 143 -4.71 -9.93 -12.54
C LEU A 143 -3.37 -10.27 -11.91
N SER A 144 -3.29 -11.45 -11.31
CA SER A 144 -2.07 -12.02 -10.75
C SER A 144 -1.73 -13.33 -11.45
N VAL A 145 -0.44 -13.59 -11.58
CA VAL A 145 0.10 -14.93 -11.85
C VAL A 145 0.95 -15.32 -10.65
N PHE A 146 0.66 -16.47 -10.07
CA PHE A 146 1.46 -17.07 -9.03
C PHE A 146 2.25 -18.21 -9.63
N TRP A 147 3.54 -18.28 -9.33
CA TRP A 147 4.42 -19.31 -9.86
C TRP A 147 5.35 -19.83 -8.77
N ASP A 148 5.12 -21.06 -8.36
CA ASP A 148 5.99 -21.79 -7.44
C ASP A 148 7.23 -22.27 -8.21
N THR A 149 8.36 -21.59 -8.03
CA THR A 149 9.63 -21.93 -8.68
C THR A 149 10.57 -22.65 -7.70
N PRO A 150 11.63 -23.33 -8.20
CA PRO A 150 12.66 -23.91 -7.33
C PRO A 150 13.39 -22.89 -6.43
N LEU A 151 13.35 -21.60 -6.78
CA LEU A 151 13.96 -20.51 -6.00
C LEU A 151 12.97 -19.87 -5.01
N GLY A 152 11.69 -20.25 -5.04
CA GLY A 152 10.62 -19.72 -4.20
C GLY A 152 9.38 -19.29 -4.99
N PRO A 153 8.28 -18.98 -4.28
CA PRO A 153 7.05 -18.50 -4.90
C PRO A 153 7.22 -17.08 -5.45
N LEU A 154 6.94 -16.93 -6.75
CA LEU A 154 6.91 -15.65 -7.45
C LEU A 154 5.47 -15.19 -7.65
N ARG A 155 5.27 -13.88 -7.58
CA ARG A 155 3.98 -13.25 -7.85
C ARG A 155 4.17 -12.13 -8.86
N PHE A 156 3.44 -12.21 -9.96
CA PHE A 156 3.38 -11.17 -10.98
C PHE A 156 2.02 -10.49 -10.89
N ASN A 157 1.98 -9.18 -10.73
CA ASN A 157 0.74 -8.40 -10.66
C ASN A 157 0.65 -7.46 -11.86
N PHE A 158 -0.45 -7.55 -12.58
CA PHE A 158 -0.80 -6.65 -13.68
C PHE A 158 -2.01 -5.82 -13.24
N SER A 159 -1.78 -4.53 -13.04
CA SER A 159 -2.70 -3.66 -12.29
C SER A 159 -3.13 -2.49 -13.15
N LYS A 160 -4.37 -2.04 -12.94
CA LYS A 160 -4.91 -0.80 -13.51
C LYS A 160 -5.57 0.03 -12.39
N PRO A 161 -5.02 1.22 -12.07
CA PRO A 161 -5.69 2.19 -11.21
C PRO A 161 -7.06 2.59 -11.77
N LEU A 162 -8.07 2.63 -10.89
CA LEU A 162 -9.45 2.99 -11.21
C LEU A 162 -9.83 4.35 -10.64
N ILE A 163 -9.53 4.57 -9.36
CA ILE A 163 -9.73 5.85 -8.66
C ILE A 163 -8.35 6.32 -8.22
N LYS A 164 -7.97 7.53 -8.63
CA LYS A 164 -6.66 8.15 -8.41
C LYS A 164 -6.78 9.66 -8.46
N GLU A 165 -5.83 10.33 -7.83
CA GLU A 165 -5.62 11.76 -7.96
C GLU A 165 -4.68 12.08 -9.14
N PRO A 166 -4.74 13.28 -9.72
CA PRO A 166 -3.93 13.66 -10.88
C PRO A 166 -2.41 13.59 -10.65
N TYR A 167 -1.99 13.69 -9.38
CA TYR A 167 -0.60 13.67 -8.97
C TYR A 167 -0.11 12.29 -8.50
N ASP A 168 -0.99 11.28 -8.45
CA ASP A 168 -0.62 9.94 -8.01
C ASP A 168 0.31 9.28 -9.04
N ARG A 169 1.28 8.49 -8.57
CA ARG A 169 2.22 7.75 -9.42
C ARG A 169 1.80 6.29 -9.56
N GLU A 170 1.56 5.87 -10.80
CA GLU A 170 1.03 4.55 -11.14
C GLU A 170 2.14 3.53 -11.42
N ARG A 171 1.90 2.28 -11.05
CA ARG A 171 2.73 1.12 -11.38
C ARG A 171 1.85 -0.03 -11.87
N ASN A 172 1.83 -0.23 -13.19
CA ASN A 172 0.93 -1.20 -13.80
C ASN A 172 1.45 -2.65 -13.75
N PHE A 173 2.73 -2.84 -13.41
CA PHE A 173 3.35 -4.15 -13.26
C PHE A 173 4.22 -4.21 -12.01
N ASP A 174 4.07 -5.27 -11.21
CA ASP A 174 4.87 -5.52 -10.02
C ASP A 174 5.26 -7.00 -9.95
N LEU A 175 6.50 -7.27 -9.51
CA LEU A 175 7.02 -8.61 -9.28
C LEU A 175 7.48 -8.70 -7.83
N THR A 176 6.89 -9.64 -7.09
CA THR A 176 7.19 -9.89 -5.69
C THR A 176 7.70 -11.31 -5.52
N VAL A 177 8.77 -11.47 -4.74
CA VAL A 177 9.18 -12.78 -4.23
C VAL A 177 8.45 -12.99 -2.92
N SER A 178 7.51 -13.94 -2.87
CA SER A 178 6.86 -14.32 -1.63
C SER A 178 7.81 -15.24 -0.86
N THR A 179 8.07 -14.94 0.40
CA THR A 179 8.71 -15.90 1.30
C THR A 179 7.63 -16.41 2.24
N ARG A 180 7.28 -17.69 2.14
CA ARG A 180 6.47 -18.37 3.16
C ARG A 180 7.46 -18.92 4.18
N PHE A 181 7.53 -18.33 5.39
CA PHE A 181 8.24 -18.90 6.53
C PHE A 181 7.29 -19.71 7.40
#